data_AF-A0A950YDJ2-F1
#
_entry.id   AF-A0A950YDJ2-F1
#
_cell.length_a   1.000
_cell.length_b   1.000
_cell.length_c   1.000
_cell.angle_alpha   90.00
_cell.angle_beta   90.00
_cell.angle_gamma   90.00
#
_symmetry.space_group_name_H-M   'P 1'
#
loop_
_entity.id
_entity.type
_entity.pdbx_description
1 polymer ?
#
loop_
_entity_poly.entity_id
_entity_poly.type
_entity_poly.pdbx_seq_one_letter_code
_entity_poly.pdbx_strand_id
1 'polypeptide(L)'
;MLHGRRDTLVRALLAHGENELAGRTPSLSDEQLERIGELAEHYAVSPEHAAPQGGSIGITRAISLATLDVVEGASRELHRTEGQRDRSAEEEALRRLGAGR
;
A
#
# COMPACT_ATOMS: atom_id res chain seq x y z
N MET A 1 -13.94 6.65 -0.46
CA MET A 1 -12.88 7.67 -0.63
C MET A 1 -11.87 7.63 0.51
N LEU A 2 -11.10 6.56 0.55
CA LEU A 2 -9.83 6.46 1.24
C LEU A 2 -8.86 7.40 0.51
N HIS A 3 -8.81 8.68 0.91
CA HIS A 3 -7.78 9.57 0.41
C HIS A 3 -6.43 8.93 0.73
N GLY A 4 -5.59 8.69 -0.29
CA GLY A 4 -4.30 8.01 -0.20
C GLY A 4 -3.34 8.73 0.74
N ARG A 5 -3.56 8.60 2.05
CA ARG A 5 -2.70 9.20 3.05
C ARG A 5 -1.36 8.49 2.98
N ARG A 6 -0.29 9.27 2.77
CA ARG A 6 1.07 8.76 2.61
C ARG A 6 1.49 7.86 3.78
N ASP A 7 1.03 8.14 5.01
CA ASP A 7 1.28 7.27 6.17
C ASP A 7 0.61 5.90 6.04
N THR A 8 -0.64 5.85 5.58
CA THR A 8 -1.36 4.59 5.34
C THR A 8 -0.68 3.75 4.26
N LEU A 9 -0.23 4.38 3.16
CA LEU A 9 0.51 3.69 2.10
C LEU A 9 1.80 3.08 2.64
N VAL A 10 2.61 3.85 3.36
CA VAL A 10 3.87 3.37 3.94
C VAL A 10 3.64 2.16 4.84
N ARG A 11 2.66 2.23 5.75
CA ARG A 11 2.36 1.11 6.65
C ARG A 11 1.91 -0.14 5.89
N ALA A 12 1.11 0.04 4.84
CA ALA A 12 0.62 -1.05 4.02
C ALA A 12 1.79 -1.74 3.28
N LEU A 13 2.60 -0.96 2.57
CA LEU A 13 3.74 -1.47 1.79
C LEU A 13 4.75 -2.22 2.66
N LEU A 14 5.07 -1.67 3.83
CA LEU A 14 6.00 -2.32 4.75
C LEU A 14 5.46 -3.63 5.34
N ALA A 15 4.14 -3.76 5.50
CA ALA A 15 3.53 -5.03 5.91
C ALA A 15 3.71 -6.15 4.88
N HIS A 16 3.97 -5.79 3.62
CA HIS A 16 4.21 -6.69 2.50
C HIS A 16 5.67 -6.74 2.04
N GLY A 17 6.59 -6.09 2.77
CA GLY A 17 8.02 -6.07 2.43
C GLY A 17 8.38 -5.15 1.26
N GLU A 18 7.48 -4.28 0.82
CA GLU A 18 7.66 -3.34 -0.28
C GLU A 18 8.42 -2.07 0.18
N ASN A 19 9.61 -2.26 0.75
CA ASN A 19 10.42 -1.19 1.37
C ASN A 19 10.84 -0.10 0.37
N GLU A 20 11.14 -0.47 -0.88
CA GLU A 20 11.51 0.50 -1.92
C GLU A 20 10.32 1.38 -2.33
N LEU A 21 9.13 0.79 -2.49
CA LEU A 21 7.90 1.53 -2.75
C LEU A 21 7.53 2.44 -1.57
N ALA A 22 7.70 1.95 -0.33
CA ALA A 22 7.50 2.76 0.87
C ALA A 22 8.45 3.97 0.90
N GLY A 23 9.71 3.79 0.48
CA GLY A 23 10.69 4.87 0.34
C GLY A 23 10.33 5.90 -0.74
N ARG A 24 9.55 5.52 -1.76
CA ARG A 24 9.07 6.40 -2.83
C ARG A 24 7.78 7.15 -2.48
N THR A 25 7.06 6.72 -1.44
CA THR A 25 5.78 7.32 -1.04
C THR A 25 5.85 8.85 -0.79
N PRO A 26 6.93 9.41 -0.19
CA PRO A 26 7.07 10.86 -0.03
C PRO A 26 7.12 11.63 -1.36
N SER A 27 7.56 11.00 -2.45
CA SER A 27 7.73 11.62 -3.77
C SER A 27 6.51 11.45 -4.68
N LEU A 28 5.45 10.76 -4.23
CA LEU A 28 4.24 10.58 -5.03
C LEU A 28 3.47 11.89 -5.16
N SER A 29 3.00 12.18 -6.38
CA SER A 29 2.11 13.29 -6.65
C SER A 29 0.72 13.05 -6.06
N ASP A 30 -0.04 14.12 -5.85
CA ASP A 30 -1.41 13.99 -5.33
C ASP A 30 -2.33 13.23 -6.30
N GLU A 31 -2.11 13.35 -7.62
CA GLU A 31 -2.80 12.55 -8.65
C GLU A 31 -2.49 11.05 -8.50
N GLN A 32 -1.23 10.69 -8.23
CA GLN A 32 -0.87 9.30 -7.97
C GLN A 32 -1.54 8.79 -6.69
N LEU A 33 -1.57 9.59 -5.63
CA LEU A 33 -2.22 9.20 -4.37
C LEU A 33 -3.74 9.04 -4.50
N GLU A 34 -4.39 9.89 -5.27
CA GLU A 34 -5.82 9.76 -5.60
C GLU A 34 -6.07 8.47 -6.36
N ARG A 35 -5.32 8.23 -7.43
CA ARG A 35 -5.43 7.01 -8.25
C ARG A 35 -5.17 5.73 -7.45
N ILE A 36 -4.21 5.76 -6.52
CA ILE A 36 -3.96 4.63 -5.61
C ILE A 36 -5.15 4.39 -4.69
N GLY A 37 -5.77 5.46 -4.16
CA GLY A 37 -6.97 5.35 -3.33
C GLY A 37 -8.13 4.70 -4.06
N GLU A 38 -8.39 5.14 -5.30
CA GLU A 38 -9.45 4.57 -6.15
C GLU A 38 -9.21 3.10 -6.50
N LEU A 39 -7.99 2.75 -6.92
CA LEU A 39 -7.61 1.37 -7.22
C LEU A 39 -7.68 0.47 -5.99
N ALA A 40 -7.29 0.97 -4.82
CA ALA A 40 -7.36 0.22 -3.58
C ALA A 40 -8.82 -0.07 -3.18
N GLU A 41 -9.73 0.89 -3.35
CA GLU A 41 -11.17 0.67 -3.13
C GLU A 41 -11.73 -0.36 -4.10
N HIS A 42 -11.35 -0.28 -5.38
CA HIS A 42 -11.74 -1.27 -6.38
C HIS A 42 -11.27 -2.68 -6.01
N TYR A 43 -9.98 -2.85 -5.71
CA TYR A 43 -9.42 -4.14 -5.32
C TYR A 43 -10.02 -4.70 -4.03
N ALA A 44 -10.38 -3.83 -3.07
CA ALA A 44 -10.97 -4.27 -1.82
C ALA A 44 -12.35 -4.94 -1.99
N VAL A 45 -13.09 -4.59 -3.05
CA VAL A 45 -14.43 -5.12 -3.34
C VAL A 45 -14.47 -6.07 -4.54
N SER A 46 -13.39 -6.11 -5.32
CA SER A 46 -13.25 -6.95 -6.51
C SER A 46 -13.15 -8.45 -6.16
N PRO A 47 -14.04 -9.30 -6.70
CA PRO A 47 -14.02 -10.74 -6.44
C PRO A 47 -12.76 -11.45 -6.95
N GLU A 48 -12.12 -10.93 -8.00
CA GLU A 48 -10.86 -11.44 -8.56
C GLU A 48 -9.68 -11.35 -7.58
N HIS A 49 -9.78 -10.46 -6.60
CA HIS A 49 -8.76 -10.29 -5.57
C HIS A 49 -9.20 -10.87 -4.22
N ALA A 50 -10.41 -11.40 -4.11
CA ALA A 50 -10.95 -11.95 -2.87
C ALA A 50 -10.02 -12.99 -2.24
N ALA A 51 -9.97 -13.00 -0.91
CA ALA A 51 -9.21 -14.01 -0.19
C ALA A 51 -9.74 -15.42 -0.53
N PRO A 52 -8.89 -16.46 -0.52
CA PRO A 52 -9.27 -17.84 -0.86
C PRO A 52 -10.46 -18.40 -0.06
N GLN A 53 -10.76 -17.79 1.09
CA GLN A 53 -11.81 -18.16 2.02
C GLN A 53 -13.16 -17.46 1.75
N GLY A 54 -13.25 -16.65 0.69
CA GLY A 54 -14.44 -15.84 0.40
C GLY A 54 -14.52 -14.64 1.36
N GLY A 55 -13.76 -13.59 1.06
CA GLY A 55 -13.74 -12.35 1.84
C GLY A 55 -12.94 -11.25 1.15
N SER A 56 -13.08 -10.01 1.63
CA SER A 56 -12.26 -8.90 1.14
C SER A 56 -10.77 -9.21 1.34
N ILE A 57 -9.97 -8.74 0.39
CA ILE A 57 -8.54 -9.05 0.21
C ILE A 57 -7.66 -8.54 1.37
N GLY A 58 -8.24 -7.76 2.27
CA GLY A 58 -7.56 -6.96 3.27
C GLY A 58 -7.23 -5.60 2.68
N ILE A 59 -7.62 -4.52 3.37
CA ILE A 59 -7.42 -3.15 2.87
C ILE A 59 -5.92 -2.83 2.71
N THR A 60 -5.06 -3.40 3.56
CA THR A 60 -3.60 -3.28 3.47
C THR A 60 -3.05 -3.91 2.20
N ARG A 61 -3.54 -5.09 1.82
CA ARG A 61 -3.16 -5.75 0.57
C ARG A 61 -3.69 -5.00 -0.65
N ALA A 62 -4.91 -4.49 -0.60
CA ALA A 62 -5.49 -3.67 -1.67
C ALA A 62 -4.68 -2.40 -1.94
N ILE A 63 -4.29 -1.68 -0.88
CA ILE A 63 -3.45 -0.48 -0.98
C ILE A 63 -2.08 -0.81 -1.56
N SER A 64 -1.49 -1.93 -1.16
CA SER A 64 -0.16 -2.32 -1.63
C SER A 64 -0.15 -2.69 -3.11
N LEU A 65 -1.15 -3.45 -3.57
CA LEU A 65 -1.33 -3.75 -5.00
C LEU A 65 -1.62 -2.49 -5.82
N ALA A 66 -2.52 -1.63 -5.34
CA ALA A 66 -2.83 -0.38 -6.03
C ALA A 66 -1.61 0.55 -6.15
N THR A 67 -0.79 0.62 -5.10
CA THR A 67 0.45 1.40 -5.13
C THR A 67 1.43 0.85 -6.14
N LEU A 68 1.57 -0.47 -6.19
CA LEU A 68 2.45 -1.15 -7.11
C LEU A 68 2.03 -0.89 -8.57
N ASP A 69 0.74 -1.05 -8.88
CA ASP A 69 0.20 -0.83 -10.22
C ASP A 69 0.36 0.63 -10.68
N VAL A 70 0.20 1.60 -9.78
CA VAL A 70 0.37 3.02 -10.12
C VAL A 70 1.84 3.45 -10.23
N VAL A 71 2.72 2.91 -9.39
CA VAL A 71 4.14 3.35 -9.32
C VAL A 71 5.02 2.58 -10.29
N GLU A 72 4.80 1.28 -10.45
CA GLU A 72 5.59 0.41 -11.34
C GLU A 72 4.93 0.25 -12.72
N GLY A 73 3.62 0.53 -12.84
CA GLY A 73 2.89 0.39 -14.11
C GLY A 73 2.70 -1.07 -14.54
N ALA A 74 2.95 -2.03 -13.66
CA ALA A 74 2.87 -3.45 -13.94
C ALA A 74 2.27 -4.19 -12.75
N SER A 75 1.27 -5.03 -12.99
CA SER A 75 0.68 -5.86 -11.95
C SER A 75 1.58 -7.07 -11.68
N ARG A 76 2.27 -7.06 -10.53
CA ARG A 76 3.02 -8.22 -9.99
C ARG A 76 2.51 -8.61 -8.60
N GLU A 77 2.89 -9.80 -8.16
CA GLU A 77 2.64 -10.22 -6.78
C GLU A 77 3.48 -9.41 -5.79
N LEU A 78 2.93 -9.21 -4.59
CA LEU A 78 3.62 -8.57 -3.48
C LEU A 78 4.74 -9.47 -2.96
N HIS A 79 5.84 -8.86 -2.51
CA HIS A 79 7.01 -9.59 -2.01
C HIS A 79 6.72 -10.51 -0.82
N ARG A 80 5.73 -10.19 0.01
CA ARG A 80 5.31 -11.02 1.14
C ARG A 80 3.80 -11.03 1.35
N THR A 81 3.32 -12.17 1.84
CA THR A 81 1.99 -12.29 2.47
C THR A 81 1.97 -11.55 3.80
N GLU A 82 0.82 -10.95 4.13
CA GLU A 82 0.60 -10.18 5.37
C GLU A 82 1.07 -10.95 6.62
N GLY A 83 1.92 -10.34 7.44
CA GLY A 83 2.27 -10.92 8.75
C GLY A 83 3.71 -10.71 9.25
N GLN A 84 4.62 -10.19 8.41
CA GLN A 84 6.02 -9.93 8.81
C GLN A 84 6.34 -8.43 8.76
N ARG A 85 5.73 -7.67 9.69
CA ARG A 85 5.96 -6.22 9.82
C ARG A 85 7.31 -5.96 10.49
N ASP A 86 8.19 -5.24 9.82
CA ASP A 86 9.41 -4.68 10.42
C ASP A 86 9.09 -3.30 11.04
N ARG A 87 9.01 -3.26 12.37
CA ARG A 87 8.67 -2.04 13.13
C ARG A 87 9.73 -0.95 12.97
N SER A 88 11.00 -1.31 12.82
CA SER A 88 12.09 -0.33 12.67
C SER A 88 12.06 0.33 11.29
N ALA A 89 11.73 -0.43 10.25
CA ALA A 89 11.51 0.13 8.91
C ALA A 89 10.28 1.08 8.88
N GLU A 90 9.21 0.73 9.60
CA GLU A 90 8.00 1.57 9.74
C GLU A 90 8.29 2.92 10.40
N GLU A 91 9.03 2.91 11.51
CA GLU A 91 9.35 4.14 12.23
C GLU A 91 10.22 5.10 11.39
N GLU A 92 11.22 4.58 10.68
CA GLU A 92 12.09 5.39 9.83
C GLU A 92 11.33 5.98 8.63
N ALA A 93 10.46 5.21 7.98
CA ALA A 93 9.66 5.68 6.85
C ALA A 93 8.64 6.76 7.28
N LEU A 94 8.01 6.59 8.45
CA LEU A 94 7.09 7.60 9.01
C LEU A 94 7.82 8.88 9.44
N ARG A 95 9.05 8.77 9.96
CA ARG A 95 9.90 9.95 10.24
C ARG A 95 10.21 10.74 8.98
N ARG A 96 10.52 10.07 7.87
CA ARG A 96 10.77 10.72 6.57
C ARG A 96 9.54 11.45 6.01
N LEU A 97 8.35 11.00 6.37
CA LEU A 97 7.09 11.68 6.04
C LEU A 97 6.78 12.87 6.95
N GLY A 98 7.55 13.11 8.02
CA GLY A 98 7.22 14.09 9.04
C GLY A 98 6.00 13.71 9.89
N ALA A 99 5.53 12.46 9.81
CA ALA A 99 4.35 11.95 10.50
C ALA A 99 4.63 11.51 11.96
N GLY A 100 5.82 11.82 12.48
CA GLY A 100 6.22 11.55 13.86
C GLY A 100 5.90 12.70 14.79
N ARG A 101 4.62 12.93 15.10
CA ARG A 101 4.20 13.65 16.31
C ARG A 101 2.82 13.22 16.75
#